data_AF-A0A4Y7MGB4-F1
#
_entry.id   AF-A0A4Y7MGB4-F1
#
_cell.length_a   1.000
_cell.length_b   1.000
_cell.length_c   1.000
_cell.angle_alpha   90.00
_cell.angle_beta   90.00
_cell.angle_gamma   90.00
#
_symmetry.space_group_name_H-M   'P 1'
#
loop_
_entity.id
_entity.type
_entity.pdbx_description
1 polymer ?
#
loop_
_entity_poly.entity_id
_entity_poly.type
_entity_poly.pdbx_seq_one_letter_code
_entity_poly.pdbx_strand_id
1 'polypeptide(L)'
;MATSTLGAAWLVDESDKLNKKKQKRIVKHKKKAWRVTSNVEDVERFLESKRLDERLGAPLEERPSDSFFVVDTKTEADKPLKRELTKKRKIKEIGPLRCYAILTPNSAVIDPLKKRNRVRLPEERGDPLLRKVMEERRAKGKIPTRFLQSMKHHQENVEALAKKKKPERLRTTFDFDLWGDAGDSLMIGDKKVSALDLSDQLKTYTMEKMGNRIYSRPPTMFFKTTGLKPVEYPHPGTSYNPTFQDHQALLKEAYNLETKEMKEEVRTRRRLGPMLKKIPVQRKEEQWWSEMTQGLADEEEPAKEEEEEVPCIRPTKPKTRKQKIRAKALKWQDMRRKKLKEAKKRLLEFD
;
A
#
# COMPACT_ATOMS: atom_id res chain seq x y z
N MET A 1 15.84 33.26 -62.21
CA MET A 1 17.14 32.57 -62.25
C MET A 1 17.26 31.77 -60.98
N ALA A 2 17.42 30.46 -61.11
CA ALA A 2 17.42 29.48 -60.03
C ALA A 2 18.67 29.60 -59.16
N THR A 3 18.51 29.46 -57.84
CA THR A 3 19.53 28.88 -56.97
C THR A 3 18.86 28.06 -55.87
N SER A 4 19.16 26.77 -55.93
CA SER A 4 18.82 25.67 -55.04
C SER A 4 19.39 25.82 -53.63
N THR A 5 18.58 25.52 -52.61
CA THR A 5 19.06 24.98 -51.34
C THR A 5 18.22 23.77 -50.97
N LEU A 6 18.82 22.60 -51.15
CA LEU A 6 18.34 21.28 -50.74
C LEU A 6 18.15 21.24 -49.21
N GLY A 7 16.91 21.08 -48.77
CA GLY A 7 16.54 20.78 -47.39
C GLY A 7 16.07 19.32 -47.29
N ALA A 8 16.80 18.52 -46.53
CA ALA A 8 16.65 17.09 -46.33
C ALA A 8 15.19 16.63 -46.12
N ALA A 9 14.71 15.76 -47.00
CA ALA A 9 13.42 15.12 -46.84
C ALA A 9 13.47 13.70 -47.46
N TRP A 10 13.35 12.70 -46.59
CA TRP A 10 12.95 11.31 -46.88
C TRP A 10 13.96 10.40 -47.62
N LEU A 11 15.07 10.07 -46.95
CA LEU A 11 15.67 8.75 -47.15
C LEU A 11 14.82 7.74 -46.36
N VAL A 12 13.80 7.18 -47.01
CA VAL A 12 13.11 5.99 -46.51
C VAL A 12 14.03 4.82 -46.82
N ASP A 13 14.68 4.29 -45.78
CA ASP A 13 15.53 3.12 -45.90
C ASP A 13 14.76 1.95 -46.56
N GLU A 14 15.22 1.54 -47.74
CA GLU A 14 14.67 0.37 -48.48
C GLU A 14 14.91 -0.96 -47.75
N SER A 15 15.58 -0.96 -46.59
CA SER A 15 15.84 -2.14 -45.76
C SER A 15 14.61 -2.70 -45.05
N ASP A 16 13.51 -1.96 -44.94
CA ASP A 16 12.29 -2.44 -44.26
C ASP A 16 11.43 -3.38 -45.11
N LYS A 17 11.67 -3.46 -46.43
CA LYS A 17 10.93 -4.37 -47.31
C LYS A 17 11.40 -5.83 -47.22
N LEU A 18 12.57 -6.10 -46.62
CA LEU A 18 13.16 -7.45 -46.55
C LEU A 18 12.75 -8.27 -45.33
N ASN A 19 11.92 -7.75 -44.42
CA ASN A 19 11.52 -8.47 -43.20
C ASN A 19 9.99 -8.60 -43.02
N LYS A 20 9.25 -8.88 -44.10
CA LYS A 20 7.86 -9.32 -44.00
C LYS A 20 7.79 -10.72 -43.41
N LYS A 21 7.83 -10.80 -42.07
CA LYS A 21 7.61 -12.03 -41.30
C LYS A 21 6.29 -12.66 -41.75
N LYS A 22 6.34 -13.91 -42.22
CA LYS A 22 5.14 -14.70 -42.57
C LYS A 22 4.18 -14.69 -41.38
N GLN A 23 2.91 -14.38 -41.63
CA GLN A 23 1.91 -14.34 -40.56
C GLN A 23 1.79 -15.73 -39.92
N LYS A 24 2.03 -15.79 -38.61
CA LYS A 24 1.94 -17.03 -37.84
C LYS A 24 0.48 -17.48 -37.80
N ARG A 25 0.22 -18.75 -38.16
CA ARG A 25 -1.14 -19.30 -38.16
C ARG A 25 -1.66 -19.37 -36.72
N ILE A 26 -2.60 -18.49 -36.39
CA ILE A 26 -3.18 -18.41 -35.05
C ILE A 26 -4.39 -19.34 -34.94
N VAL A 27 -4.48 -20.03 -33.81
CA VAL A 27 -5.57 -20.96 -33.49
C VAL A 27 -6.77 -20.19 -32.94
N LYS A 28 -7.74 -19.89 -33.83
CA LYS A 28 -8.90 -19.02 -33.57
C LYS A 28 -9.94 -19.57 -32.57
N HIS A 29 -9.82 -20.79 -32.07
CA HIS A 29 -10.76 -21.32 -31.06
C HIS A 29 -10.26 -21.16 -29.62
N LYS A 30 -9.00 -20.76 -29.40
CA LYS A 30 -8.43 -20.64 -28.04
C LYS A 30 -8.54 -19.20 -27.54
N LYS A 31 -9.19 -18.98 -26.39
CA LYS A 31 -9.34 -17.65 -25.74
C LYS A 31 -8.00 -16.90 -25.54
N LYS A 32 -6.89 -17.63 -25.36
CA LYS A 32 -5.54 -17.03 -25.27
C LYS A 32 -5.09 -16.38 -26.58
N ALA A 33 -5.44 -16.96 -27.73
CA ALA A 33 -5.17 -16.37 -29.03
C ALA A 33 -5.98 -15.09 -29.25
N TRP A 34 -7.27 -15.10 -28.91
CA TRP A 34 -8.12 -13.90 -28.96
C TRP A 34 -7.54 -12.74 -28.15
N ARG A 35 -7.06 -13.01 -26.94
CA ARG A 35 -6.41 -11.98 -26.11
C ARG A 35 -5.16 -11.35 -26.71
N VAL A 36 -4.48 -12.04 -27.63
CA VAL A 36 -3.24 -11.56 -28.26
C VAL A 36 -3.50 -10.96 -29.64
N THR A 37 -4.56 -11.38 -30.33
CA THR A 37 -4.88 -10.93 -31.71
C THR A 37 -5.99 -9.90 -31.81
N SER A 38 -6.70 -9.61 -30.71
CA SER A 38 -7.69 -8.55 -30.67
C SER A 38 -6.95 -7.21 -30.67
N ASN A 39 -6.43 -6.80 -31.82
CA ASN A 39 -5.85 -5.47 -31.97
C ASN A 39 -6.98 -4.45 -32.08
N VAL A 40 -7.23 -3.72 -31.00
CA VAL A 40 -8.20 -2.62 -30.92
C VAL A 40 -7.54 -1.24 -31.11
N GLU A 41 -6.24 -1.20 -31.45
CA GLU A 41 -5.50 0.06 -31.65
C GLU A 41 -6.16 0.98 -32.69
N ASP A 42 -6.81 0.42 -33.71
CA ASP A 42 -7.53 1.22 -34.72
C ASP A 42 -8.74 1.93 -34.11
N VAL A 43 -9.52 1.21 -33.30
CA VAL A 43 -10.66 1.77 -32.56
C VAL A 43 -10.17 2.78 -31.51
N GLU A 44 -9.08 2.49 -30.82
CA GLU A 44 -8.47 3.40 -29.85
C GLU A 44 -7.96 4.68 -30.51
N ARG A 45 -7.28 4.59 -31.66
CA ARG A 45 -6.83 5.74 -32.45
C ARG A 45 -7.98 6.59 -32.92
N PHE A 46 -9.06 5.98 -33.41
CA PHE A 46 -10.28 6.72 -33.81
C PHE A 46 -10.94 7.42 -32.62
N LEU A 47 -10.98 6.80 -31.45
CA LEU A 47 -11.54 7.43 -30.25
C LEU A 47 -10.60 8.52 -29.69
N GLU A 48 -9.29 8.37 -29.84
CA GLU A 48 -8.33 9.42 -29.50
C GLU A 48 -8.41 10.60 -30.45
N SER A 49 -8.54 10.39 -31.75
CA SER A 49 -8.73 11.47 -32.72
C SER A 49 -10.02 12.24 -32.43
N LYS A 50 -11.14 11.55 -32.16
CA LYS A 50 -12.38 12.21 -31.76
C LYS A 50 -12.24 13.06 -30.49
N ARG A 51 -11.52 12.58 -29.47
CA ARG A 51 -11.27 13.36 -28.24
C ARG A 51 -10.35 14.57 -28.50
N LEU A 52 -9.41 14.45 -29.44
CA LEU A 52 -8.57 15.57 -29.86
C LEU A 52 -9.38 16.61 -30.61
N ASP A 53 -10.28 16.17 -31.50
CA ASP A 53 -11.22 17.05 -32.20
C ASP A 53 -12.14 17.75 -31.19
N GLU A 54 -12.68 17.05 -30.20
CA GLU A 54 -13.45 17.69 -29.11
C GLU A 54 -12.63 18.74 -28.33
N ARG A 55 -11.32 18.52 -28.15
CA ARG A 55 -10.43 19.44 -27.41
C ARG A 55 -10.02 20.66 -28.25
N LEU A 56 -9.84 20.48 -29.56
CA LEU A 56 -9.44 21.53 -30.51
C LEU A 56 -10.64 22.22 -31.19
N GLY A 57 -11.85 21.72 -30.94
CA GLY A 57 -13.11 22.14 -31.56
C GLY A 57 -13.44 21.34 -32.83
N ALA A 58 -14.66 21.48 -33.35
CA ALA A 58 -15.21 20.69 -34.47
C ALA A 58 -14.20 20.40 -35.60
N PRO A 59 -14.25 19.20 -36.22
CA PRO A 59 -13.37 18.83 -37.33
C PRO A 59 -13.33 19.92 -38.40
N LEU A 60 -12.17 20.07 -39.06
CA LEU A 60 -11.96 21.08 -40.09
C LEU A 60 -12.99 20.97 -41.23
N GLU A 61 -13.57 19.80 -41.46
CA GLU A 61 -14.59 19.56 -42.49
C GLU A 61 -15.99 20.07 -42.09
N GLU A 62 -16.29 20.15 -40.79
CA GLU A 62 -17.59 20.57 -40.28
C GLU A 62 -17.65 22.08 -39.98
N ARG A 63 -16.50 22.76 -39.92
CA ARG A 63 -16.45 24.21 -39.70
C ARG A 63 -16.91 24.95 -40.96
N PRO A 64 -17.80 25.97 -40.84
CA PRO A 64 -18.22 26.76 -41.98
C PRO A 64 -17.05 27.53 -42.56
N SER A 65 -17.01 27.66 -43.89
CA SER A 65 -15.92 28.28 -44.64
C SER A 65 -15.59 29.71 -44.20
N ASP A 66 -16.61 30.45 -43.73
CA ASP A 66 -16.50 31.83 -43.24
C ASP A 66 -15.71 31.95 -41.93
N SER A 67 -15.55 30.86 -41.18
CA SER A 67 -14.77 30.85 -39.93
C SER A 67 -13.26 30.68 -40.15
N PHE A 68 -12.83 30.27 -41.35
CA PHE A 68 -11.42 30.08 -41.66
C PHE A 68 -10.68 31.37 -42.00
N PHE A 69 -11.40 32.37 -42.51
CA PHE A 69 -10.81 33.59 -43.04
C PHE A 69 -11.43 34.81 -42.38
N VAL A 70 -10.65 35.49 -41.53
CA VAL A 70 -10.96 36.86 -41.13
C VAL A 70 -10.36 37.77 -42.18
N VAL A 71 -11.19 38.28 -43.09
CA VAL A 71 -10.75 39.29 -44.05
C VAL A 71 -10.74 40.64 -43.33
N ASP A 72 -9.57 41.02 -42.83
CA ASP A 72 -9.34 42.35 -42.27
C ASP A 72 -9.41 43.40 -43.39
N THR A 73 -10.64 43.87 -43.64
CA THR A 73 -10.95 44.94 -44.60
C THR A 73 -10.83 46.33 -44.00
N LYS A 74 -10.50 46.43 -42.70
CA LYS A 74 -10.27 47.70 -42.01
C LYS A 74 -8.78 47.84 -41.76
N THR A 75 -8.13 48.71 -42.54
CA THR A 75 -6.88 49.32 -42.10
C THR A 75 -7.20 50.11 -40.83
N GLU A 76 -6.84 49.58 -39.67
CA GLU A 76 -6.90 50.33 -38.42
C GLU A 76 -5.88 51.47 -38.49
N ALA A 77 -6.26 52.58 -39.12
CA ALA A 77 -5.57 53.84 -38.96
C ALA A 77 -5.62 54.22 -37.48
N ASP A 78 -4.43 54.37 -36.91
CA ASP A 78 -4.12 55.11 -35.69
C ASP A 78 -4.87 54.72 -34.42
N LYS A 79 -4.89 53.43 -34.08
CA LYS A 79 -4.97 53.06 -32.65
C LYS A 79 -3.56 53.12 -32.08
N PRO A 80 -3.24 54.07 -31.17
CA PRO A 80 -1.94 54.06 -30.53
C PRO A 80 -1.82 52.72 -29.80
N LEU A 81 -0.80 51.93 -30.16
CA LEU A 81 -0.36 50.76 -29.41
C LEU A 81 -0.42 51.14 -27.94
N LYS A 82 -1.41 50.60 -27.23
CA LYS A 82 -1.44 50.65 -25.77
C LYS A 82 -0.16 49.96 -25.36
N ARG A 83 0.88 50.75 -25.06
CA ARG A 83 2.07 50.28 -24.39
C ARG A 83 1.53 49.69 -23.10
N GLU A 84 1.32 48.37 -23.08
CA GLU A 84 1.01 47.63 -21.88
C GLU A 84 2.06 48.07 -20.89
N LEU A 85 1.67 48.92 -19.93
CA LEU A 85 2.50 49.33 -18.82
C LEU A 85 3.11 48.05 -18.32
N THR A 86 4.43 47.88 -18.44
CA THR A 86 5.13 46.68 -18.00
C THR A 86 4.58 46.37 -16.62
N LYS A 87 3.76 45.32 -16.53
CA LYS A 87 3.02 45.01 -15.31
C LYS A 87 4.12 44.81 -14.30
N LYS A 88 4.34 45.78 -13.40
CA LYS A 88 5.21 45.63 -12.23
C LYS A 88 4.87 44.25 -11.73
N ARG A 89 5.83 43.32 -11.81
CA ARG A 89 5.61 41.90 -11.56
C ARG A 89 4.72 41.85 -10.33
N LYS A 90 3.42 41.56 -10.49
CA LYS A 90 2.55 41.30 -9.35
C LYS A 90 3.34 40.22 -8.65
N ILE A 91 3.86 40.52 -7.46
CA ILE A 91 4.56 39.55 -6.63
C ILE A 91 3.62 38.37 -6.68
N LYS A 92 4.01 37.31 -7.41
CA LYS A 92 3.11 36.22 -7.75
C LYS A 92 2.44 35.88 -6.44
N GLU A 93 1.11 36.02 -6.36
CA GLU A 93 0.37 35.62 -5.16
C GLU A 93 1.00 34.31 -4.74
N ILE A 94 1.68 34.33 -3.58
CA ILE A 94 2.58 33.25 -3.23
C ILE A 94 1.67 32.04 -3.18
N GLY A 95 1.75 31.21 -4.22
CA GLY A 95 1.07 29.94 -4.26
C GLY A 95 1.41 29.22 -2.97
N PRO A 96 0.56 28.28 -2.51
CA PRO A 96 0.75 27.62 -1.23
C PRO A 96 2.22 27.26 -1.07
N LEU A 97 2.82 27.72 0.04
CA LEU A 97 4.27 27.64 0.24
C LEU A 97 4.75 26.22 -0.11
N ARG A 98 5.94 26.09 -0.71
CA ARG A 98 6.45 24.80 -1.18
C ARG A 98 6.47 23.72 -0.08
N CYS A 99 6.57 24.09 1.19
CA CYS A 99 6.44 23.19 2.34
C CYS A 99 5.03 22.57 2.48
N TYR A 100 3.99 23.25 2.01
CA TYR A 100 2.61 22.76 1.97
C TYR A 100 2.27 21.99 0.68
N ALA A 101 3.19 21.91 -0.30
CA ALA A 101 2.98 21.09 -1.50
C ALA A 101 2.80 19.59 -1.18
N ILE A 102 3.33 19.13 -0.03
CA ILE A 102 3.15 17.75 0.47
C ILE A 102 1.70 17.51 0.93
N LEU A 103 0.97 18.56 1.32
CA LEU A 103 -0.43 18.47 1.75
C LEU A 103 -1.40 18.53 0.57
N THR A 104 -0.97 19.02 -0.59
CA THR A 104 -1.76 19.00 -1.83
C THR A 104 -1.63 17.62 -2.50
N PRO A 105 -2.70 17.10 -3.13
CA PRO A 105 -2.62 15.83 -3.84
C PRO A 105 -1.60 15.91 -4.97
N ASN A 106 -0.78 14.86 -5.12
CA ASN A 106 0.27 14.80 -6.16
C ASN A 106 -0.29 14.70 -7.59
N SER A 107 -1.58 14.36 -7.74
CA SER A 107 -2.27 14.28 -9.02
C SER A 107 -3.24 15.44 -9.20
N ALA A 108 -3.23 16.06 -10.38
CA ALA A 108 -4.30 16.99 -10.80
C ALA A 108 -5.65 16.30 -11.06
N VAL A 109 -5.69 14.97 -10.96
CA VAL A 109 -6.91 14.15 -11.05
C VAL A 109 -7.74 14.35 -9.79
N ILE A 110 -9.01 14.70 -9.97
CA ILE A 110 -9.98 14.86 -8.88
C ILE A 110 -10.17 13.50 -8.20
N ASP A 111 -10.11 13.47 -6.86
CA ASP A 111 -10.36 12.24 -6.11
C ASP A 111 -11.78 11.72 -6.41
N PRO A 112 -11.92 10.47 -6.89
CA PRO A 112 -13.23 9.88 -7.19
C PRO A 112 -14.15 9.81 -5.95
N LEU A 113 -13.57 9.78 -4.75
CA LEU A 113 -14.32 9.77 -3.49
C LEU A 113 -14.55 11.20 -2.98
N LYS A 114 -15.63 11.83 -3.45
CA LYS A 114 -16.01 13.21 -3.10
C LYS A 114 -16.29 13.44 -1.60
N LYS A 115 -16.60 12.39 -0.83
CA LYS A 115 -16.85 12.45 0.62
C LYS A 115 -16.17 11.27 1.32
N ARG A 116 -15.28 11.57 2.26
CA ARG A 116 -14.72 10.60 3.21
C ARG A 116 -15.36 10.81 4.57
N ASN A 117 -15.56 9.73 5.33
CA ASN A 117 -16.07 9.81 6.70
C ASN A 117 -15.00 10.47 7.59
N ARG A 118 -15.16 11.76 7.88
CA ARG A 118 -14.34 12.50 8.85
C ARG A 118 -15.18 12.86 10.07
N VAL A 119 -14.54 12.85 11.24
CA VAL A 119 -15.14 13.38 12.47
C VAL A 119 -15.38 14.88 12.31
N ARG A 120 -16.63 15.31 12.51
CA ARG A 120 -17.02 16.72 12.45
C ARG A 120 -16.26 17.52 13.50
N LEU A 121 -15.74 18.69 13.10
CA LEU A 121 -15.19 19.67 14.05
C LEU A 121 -16.27 20.08 15.05
N PRO A 122 -15.91 20.52 16.27
CA PRO A 122 -16.89 21.03 17.23
C PRO A 122 -17.82 22.10 16.63
N GLU A 123 -17.30 22.96 15.75
CA GLU A 123 -18.07 23.99 15.03
C GLU A 123 -19.04 23.41 13.98
N GLU A 124 -18.72 22.26 13.40
CA GLU A 124 -19.54 21.56 12.40
C GLU A 124 -20.58 20.62 13.04
N ARG A 125 -20.48 20.36 14.35
CA ARG A 125 -21.47 19.57 15.10
C ARG A 125 -22.70 20.39 15.49
N GLY A 126 -22.58 21.71 15.56
CA GLY A 126 -23.70 22.61 15.86
C GLY A 126 -24.70 22.76 14.71
N ASP A 127 -25.84 23.39 14.99
CA ASP A 127 -26.90 23.56 14.01
C ASP A 127 -26.48 24.47 12.84
N PRO A 128 -26.64 24.02 11.58
CA PRO A 128 -26.16 24.76 10.42
C PRO A 128 -26.89 26.10 10.22
N LEU A 129 -28.16 26.22 10.64
CA LEU A 129 -28.92 27.47 10.59
C LEU A 129 -28.40 28.50 11.59
N LEU A 130 -28.13 28.10 12.84
CA LEU A 130 -27.57 28.99 13.86
C LEU A 130 -26.20 29.50 13.44
N ARG A 131 -25.38 28.64 12.80
CA ARG A 131 -24.08 29.04 12.26
C ARG A 131 -24.20 30.14 11.20
N LYS A 132 -25.09 29.96 10.22
CA LYS A 132 -25.36 30.98 9.18
C LYS A 132 -25.83 32.29 9.78
N VAL A 133 -26.78 32.23 10.73
CA VAL A 133 -27.30 33.42 11.42
C VAL A 133 -26.19 34.14 12.21
N MET A 134 -25.26 33.39 12.83
CA MET A 134 -24.11 33.97 13.52
C MET A 134 -23.12 34.62 12.54
N GLU A 135 -22.84 33.98 11.40
CA GLU A 135 -21.97 34.50 10.34
C GLU A 135 -22.56 35.79 9.73
N GLU A 136 -23.86 35.81 9.44
CA GLU A 136 -24.57 37.01 8.96
C GLU A 136 -24.57 38.14 9.99
N ARG A 137 -24.76 37.84 11.28
CA ARG A 137 -24.63 38.85 12.35
C ARG A 137 -23.21 39.39 12.45
N ARG A 138 -22.18 38.55 12.31
CA ARG A 138 -20.77 38.97 12.26
C ARG A 138 -20.48 39.84 11.04
N ALA A 139 -20.98 39.47 9.85
CA ALA A 139 -20.84 40.27 8.63
C ALA A 139 -21.51 41.64 8.76
N LYS A 140 -22.61 41.72 9.51
CA LYS A 140 -23.29 42.97 9.90
C LYS A 140 -22.62 43.70 11.08
N GLY A 141 -21.44 43.26 11.54
CA GLY A 141 -20.67 43.87 12.63
C GLY A 141 -21.21 43.62 14.05
N LYS A 142 -22.27 42.83 14.21
CA LYS A 142 -22.89 42.53 15.52
C LYS A 142 -22.24 41.28 16.13
N ILE A 143 -21.09 41.47 16.77
CA ILE A 143 -20.34 40.40 17.46
C ILE A 143 -20.73 40.37 18.94
N PRO A 144 -21.12 39.21 19.51
CA PRO A 144 -21.44 39.12 20.94
C PRO A 144 -20.19 39.37 21.81
N THR A 145 -20.37 40.08 22.92
CA THR A 145 -19.29 40.47 23.85
C THR A 145 -18.50 39.27 24.38
N ARG A 146 -19.18 38.15 24.66
CA ARG A 146 -18.55 36.88 25.08
C ARG A 146 -17.56 36.35 24.05
N PHE A 147 -17.84 36.52 22.76
CA PHE A 147 -16.92 36.09 21.70
C PHE A 147 -15.67 36.98 21.66
N LEU A 148 -15.82 38.29 21.83
CA LEU A 148 -14.68 39.21 21.92
C LEU A 148 -13.80 38.91 23.15
N GLN A 149 -14.41 38.63 24.31
CA GLN A 149 -13.68 38.23 25.52
C GLN A 149 -12.93 36.91 25.32
N SER A 150 -13.57 35.91 24.70
CA SER A 150 -12.94 34.64 24.38
C SER A 150 -11.74 34.81 23.45
N MET A 151 -11.85 35.65 22.42
CA MET A 151 -10.74 35.94 21.50
C MET A 151 -9.57 36.63 22.21
N LYS A 152 -9.84 37.58 23.10
CA LYS A 152 -8.80 38.22 23.93
C LYS A 152 -8.11 37.21 24.83
N HIS A 153 -8.87 36.41 25.56
CA HIS A 153 -8.32 35.42 26.48
C HIS A 153 -7.54 34.31 25.74
N HIS A 154 -7.94 33.98 24.50
CA HIS A 154 -7.19 33.08 23.64
C HIS A 154 -5.85 33.69 23.20
N GLN A 155 -5.84 34.97 22.78
CA GLN A 155 -4.61 35.69 22.44
C GLN A 155 -3.66 35.76 23.64
N GLU A 156 -4.16 36.14 24.82
CA GLU A 156 -3.39 36.17 26.07
C GLU A 156 -2.80 34.80 26.42
N ASN A 157 -3.56 33.72 26.27
CA ASN A 157 -3.07 32.36 26.49
C ASN A 157 -1.99 31.95 25.47
N VAL A 158 -2.15 32.31 24.20
CA VAL A 158 -1.15 32.03 23.16
C VAL A 158 0.13 32.82 23.44
N GLU A 159 0.02 34.09 23.82
CA GLU A 159 1.17 34.90 24.22
C GLU A 159 1.84 34.35 25.49
N ALA A 160 1.06 33.94 26.48
CA ALA A 160 1.58 33.32 27.69
C ALA A 160 2.32 32.00 27.36
N LEU A 161 1.79 31.19 26.45
CA LEU A 161 2.45 29.97 25.96
C LEU A 161 3.72 30.28 25.15
N ALA A 162 3.74 31.35 24.36
CA ALA A 162 4.91 31.78 23.61
C ALA A 162 6.02 32.35 24.52
N LYS A 163 5.63 33.08 25.57
CA LYS A 163 6.53 33.64 26.60
C LYS A 163 7.02 32.59 27.59
N LYS A 164 6.27 31.49 27.80
CA LYS A 164 6.75 30.34 28.56
C LYS A 164 8.00 29.80 27.88
N LYS A 165 9.13 29.87 28.58
CA LYS A 165 10.38 29.25 28.14
C LYS A 165 10.08 27.77 27.85
N LYS A 166 10.37 27.33 26.63
CA LYS A 166 10.34 25.89 26.32
C LYS A 166 11.32 25.23 27.29
N PRO A 167 10.98 24.10 27.92
CA PRO A 167 11.96 23.39 28.73
C PRO A 167 13.10 22.99 27.80
N GLU A 168 14.21 23.72 27.89
CA GLU A 168 15.43 23.38 27.21
C GLU A 168 15.88 22.06 27.83
N ARG A 169 15.67 20.95 27.11
CA ARG A 169 16.35 19.68 27.42
C ARG A 169 17.82 19.81 27.03
N LEU A 170 18.49 20.86 27.49
CA LEU A 170 19.92 20.95 27.47
C LEU A 170 20.40 20.04 28.61
N ARG A 171 20.86 18.84 28.23
CA ARG A 171 21.57 17.89 29.10
C ARG A 171 22.96 18.42 29.47
N THR A 172 23.06 19.69 29.84
CA THR A 172 24.36 20.34 30.10
C THR A 172 24.37 21.08 31.44
N THR A 173 23.21 21.40 32.02
CA THR A 173 23.09 21.71 33.46
C THR A 173 22.27 20.59 34.08
N PHE A 174 22.91 19.79 34.93
CA PHE A 174 22.20 18.83 35.79
C PHE A 174 21.44 19.63 36.85
N ASP A 175 20.31 20.21 36.47
CA ASP A 175 19.36 20.85 37.41
C ASP A 175 18.37 19.82 37.99
N PHE A 176 18.58 18.54 37.68
CA PHE A 176 18.09 17.44 38.50
C PHE A 176 19.19 17.11 39.49
N ASP A 177 18.95 17.44 40.75
CA ASP A 177 19.69 16.82 41.84
C ASP A 177 19.43 15.31 41.75
N LEU A 178 20.43 14.54 41.31
CA LEU A 178 20.38 13.08 41.26
C LEU A 178 20.13 12.47 42.65
N TRP A 179 20.31 13.27 43.70
CA TRP A 179 20.19 12.90 45.10
C TRP A 179 19.14 13.75 45.84
N GLY A 180 18.33 14.53 45.13
CA GLY A 180 17.45 15.54 45.73
C GLY A 180 15.99 15.14 45.82
N ASP A 181 15.41 15.42 46.98
CA ASP A 181 14.03 15.20 47.43
C ASP A 181 12.89 15.55 46.46
N ALA A 182 13.17 16.20 45.33
CA ALA A 182 12.18 16.66 44.36
C ALA A 182 11.98 15.72 43.15
N GLY A 183 12.89 14.77 42.91
CA GLY A 183 12.90 13.98 41.66
C GLY A 183 11.81 12.93 41.55
N ASP A 184 11.30 12.43 42.68
CA ASP A 184 10.35 11.31 42.72
C ASP A 184 9.46 11.40 43.98
N SER A 185 9.06 12.60 44.42
CA SER A 185 8.21 12.71 45.61
C SER A 185 6.77 12.28 45.32
N LEU A 186 6.31 11.18 45.91
CA LEU A 186 4.91 10.78 45.94
C LEU A 186 4.21 11.50 47.10
N MET A 187 3.07 12.12 46.82
CA MET A 187 2.22 12.69 47.87
C MET A 187 1.42 11.56 48.53
N ILE A 188 1.62 11.32 49.82
CA ILE A 188 0.84 10.39 50.62
C ILE A 188 0.07 11.22 51.65
N GLY A 189 -1.20 11.50 51.36
CA GLY A 189 -1.95 12.53 52.09
C GLY A 189 -1.30 13.90 51.92
N ASP A 190 -0.98 14.57 53.03
CA ASP A 190 -0.36 15.90 53.04
C ASP A 190 1.18 15.87 53.02
N LYS A 191 1.80 14.67 53.10
CA LYS A 191 3.26 14.52 53.18
C LYS A 191 3.85 14.18 51.81
N LYS A 192 4.96 14.86 51.49
CA LYS A 192 5.86 14.51 50.38
C LYS A 192 6.80 13.40 50.84
N VAL A 193 6.71 12.22 50.25
CA VAL A 193 7.59 11.08 50.55
C VAL A 193 8.38 10.76 49.29
N SER A 194 9.69 10.58 49.40
CA SER A 194 10.51 10.16 48.26
C SER A 194 10.04 8.78 47.79
N ALA A 195 9.89 8.57 46.47
CA ALA A 195 9.49 7.26 45.95
C ALA A 195 10.59 6.22 46.11
N LEU A 196 11.81 6.59 46.50
CA LEU A 196 12.88 5.64 46.78
C LEU A 196 12.65 4.94 48.13
N ASP A 197 12.07 5.63 49.10
CA ASP A 197 11.87 5.15 50.47
C ASP A 197 10.62 4.27 50.64
N LEU A 198 9.76 4.19 49.62
CA LEU A 198 8.57 3.33 49.64
C LEU A 198 8.91 1.92 49.18
N SER A 199 8.30 0.91 49.79
CA SER A 199 8.34 -0.45 49.25
C SER A 199 7.62 -0.50 47.90
N ASP A 200 8.07 -1.35 46.97
CA ASP A 200 7.45 -1.46 45.64
C ASP A 200 5.96 -1.80 45.72
N GLN A 201 5.56 -2.58 46.73
CA GLN A 201 4.16 -2.88 47.01
C GLN A 201 3.35 -1.62 47.38
N LEU A 202 3.88 -0.75 48.25
CA LEU A 202 3.22 0.50 48.61
C LEU A 202 3.16 1.48 47.42
N LYS A 203 4.20 1.54 46.58
CA LYS A 203 4.17 2.34 45.35
C LYS A 203 3.04 1.90 44.43
N THR A 204 2.93 0.59 44.17
CA THR A 204 1.85 0.06 43.32
C THR A 204 0.47 0.35 43.90
N TYR A 205 0.28 0.15 45.20
CA TYR A 205 -0.98 0.43 45.89
C TYR A 205 -1.38 1.90 45.81
N THR A 206 -0.45 2.81 46.12
CA THR A 206 -0.70 4.26 46.06
C THR A 206 -1.03 4.69 44.64
N MET A 207 -0.28 4.23 43.63
CA MET A 207 -0.56 4.55 42.23
C MET A 207 -1.91 3.99 41.74
N GLU A 208 -2.33 2.81 42.24
CA GLU A 208 -3.65 2.25 41.97
C GLU A 208 -4.78 3.10 42.60
N LYS A 209 -4.59 3.60 43.83
CA LYS A 209 -5.57 4.45 44.52
C LYS A 209 -5.63 5.87 43.97
N MET A 210 -4.50 6.41 43.51
CA MET A 210 -4.41 7.73 42.88
C MET A 210 -4.87 7.73 41.41
N GLY A 211 -5.36 6.61 40.89
CA GLY A 211 -5.85 6.48 39.51
C GLY A 211 -4.76 6.39 38.44
N ASN A 212 -3.48 6.40 38.85
CA ASN A 212 -2.31 6.38 37.98
C ASN A 212 -1.70 4.97 37.89
N ARG A 213 -2.53 3.95 37.63
CA ARG A 213 -2.07 2.55 37.60
C ARG A 213 -1.01 2.33 36.51
N ILE A 214 0.15 1.80 36.90
CA ILE A 214 1.22 1.43 35.98
C ILE A 214 0.90 0.06 35.38
N TYR A 215 0.55 0.01 34.10
CA TYR A 215 0.38 -1.24 33.37
C TYR A 215 1.71 -1.71 32.77
N SER A 216 2.09 -2.96 33.05
CA SER A 216 3.25 -3.57 32.39
C SER A 216 2.97 -3.77 30.90
N ARG A 217 3.90 -3.35 30.05
CA ARG A 217 3.82 -3.56 28.61
C ARG A 217 4.08 -5.04 28.32
N PRO A 218 3.28 -5.70 27.45
CA PRO A 218 3.53 -7.09 27.09
C PRO A 218 4.91 -7.23 26.45
N PRO A 219 5.70 -8.27 26.82
CA PRO A 219 7.07 -8.43 26.31
C PRO A 219 7.11 -8.61 24.79
N THR A 220 6.00 -9.05 24.20
CA THR A 220 5.85 -9.22 22.76
C THR A 220 5.99 -7.92 21.97
N MET A 221 5.74 -6.77 22.62
CA MET A 221 5.87 -5.46 22.01
C MET A 221 7.32 -5.08 21.72
N PHE A 222 8.29 -5.67 22.42
CA PHE A 222 9.71 -5.38 22.26
C PHE A 222 10.41 -6.32 21.27
N PHE A 223 9.75 -7.38 20.79
CA PHE A 223 10.32 -8.21 19.73
C PHE A 223 10.26 -7.49 18.40
N LYS A 224 11.39 -7.47 17.69
CA LYS A 224 11.43 -7.03 16.29
C LYS A 224 10.61 -8.02 15.46
N THR A 225 9.72 -7.51 14.62
CA THR A 225 8.86 -8.31 13.74
C THR A 225 9.65 -9.00 12.63
N THR A 226 10.79 -8.42 12.23
CA THR A 226 11.69 -8.95 11.22
C THR A 226 13.11 -9.01 11.77
N GLY A 227 13.85 -10.07 11.40
CA GLY A 227 15.28 -10.19 11.68
C GLY A 227 16.17 -9.48 10.66
N LEU A 228 15.57 -8.85 9.64
CA LEU A 228 16.29 -8.16 8.58
C LEU A 228 16.86 -6.84 9.08
N LYS A 229 18.02 -6.47 8.54
CA LYS A 229 18.60 -5.14 8.78
C LYS A 229 17.70 -4.09 8.13
N PRO A 230 17.52 -2.90 8.74
CA PRO A 230 16.68 -1.84 8.16
C PRO A 230 17.15 -1.32 6.80
N VAL A 231 18.45 -1.45 6.50
CA VAL A 231 19.07 -1.06 5.23
C VAL A 231 20.04 -2.17 4.82
N GLU A 232 19.88 -2.67 3.60
CA GLU A 232 20.83 -3.56 2.97
C GLU A 232 21.88 -2.70 2.27
N TYR A 233 23.15 -2.86 2.66
CA TYR A 233 24.26 -2.17 2.00
C TYR A 233 24.74 -3.01 0.82
N PRO A 234 24.89 -2.45 -0.38
CA PRO A 234 25.44 -3.17 -1.51
C PRO A 234 26.91 -3.53 -1.25
N HIS A 235 27.37 -4.67 -1.79
CA HIS A 235 28.77 -5.07 -1.69
C HIS A 235 29.64 -4.01 -2.42
N PRO A 236 30.78 -3.55 -1.85
CA PRO A 236 31.61 -2.50 -2.46
C PRO A 236 32.07 -2.82 -3.90
N GLY A 237 32.25 -4.11 -4.20
CA GLY A 237 32.54 -4.64 -5.54
C GLY A 237 31.46 -4.40 -6.60
N THR A 238 30.25 -3.95 -6.23
CA THR A 238 29.17 -3.57 -7.17
C THR A 238 29.26 -2.13 -7.66
N SER A 239 30.17 -1.33 -7.08
CA SER A 239 30.38 0.04 -7.53
C SER A 239 30.92 0.07 -8.96
N TYR A 240 30.73 1.19 -9.66
CA TYR A 240 31.19 1.35 -11.05
C TYR A 240 32.72 1.31 -11.17
N ASN A 241 33.45 1.71 -10.13
CA ASN A 241 34.90 1.65 -10.05
C ASN A 241 35.33 0.96 -8.75
N PRO A 242 35.18 -0.37 -8.66
CA PRO A 242 35.50 -1.11 -7.45
C PRO A 242 37.00 -1.32 -7.34
N THR A 243 37.50 -1.51 -6.12
CA THR A 243 38.86 -2.02 -5.94
C THR A 243 38.93 -3.45 -6.46
N PHE A 244 40.09 -3.88 -6.93
CA PHE A 244 40.28 -5.24 -7.43
C PHE A 244 39.90 -6.31 -6.39
N GLN A 245 40.25 -6.07 -5.12
CA GLN A 245 39.93 -6.97 -4.01
C GLN A 245 38.43 -7.07 -3.79
N ASP A 246 37.71 -5.94 -3.78
CA ASP A 246 36.26 -5.92 -3.57
C ASP A 246 35.50 -6.58 -4.72
N HIS A 247 35.97 -6.40 -5.96
CA HIS A 247 35.38 -7.06 -7.12
C HIS A 247 35.60 -8.59 -7.08
N GLN A 248 36.81 -9.04 -6.75
CA GLN A 248 37.09 -10.47 -6.59
C GLN A 248 36.30 -11.10 -5.42
N ALA A 249 36.15 -10.37 -4.31
CA ALA A 249 35.36 -10.82 -3.17
C ALA A 249 33.89 -11.05 -3.58
N LEU A 250 33.33 -10.12 -4.35
CA LEU A 250 31.97 -10.26 -4.90
C LEU A 250 31.83 -11.48 -5.82
N LEU A 251 32.75 -11.67 -6.75
CA LEU A 251 32.73 -12.82 -7.66
C LEU A 251 32.84 -14.15 -6.90
N LYS A 252 33.66 -14.18 -5.85
CA LYS A 252 33.81 -15.36 -4.98
C LYS A 252 32.52 -15.65 -4.21
N GLU A 253 31.83 -14.63 -3.72
CA GLU A 253 30.53 -14.78 -3.05
C GLU A 253 29.47 -15.35 -4.01
N ALA A 254 29.37 -14.79 -5.22
CA ALA A 254 28.48 -15.29 -6.26
C ALA A 254 28.78 -16.75 -6.63
N TYR A 255 30.06 -17.09 -6.84
CA TYR A 255 30.50 -18.46 -7.08
C TYR A 255 30.11 -19.42 -5.95
N ASN A 256 30.25 -18.99 -4.69
CA ASN A 256 29.88 -19.82 -3.54
C ASN A 256 28.36 -20.06 -3.45
N LEU A 257 27.53 -19.11 -3.88
CA LEU A 257 26.08 -19.28 -3.95
C LEU A 257 25.70 -20.27 -5.05
N GLU A 258 26.18 -20.04 -6.28
CA GLU A 258 25.96 -20.93 -7.43
C GLU A 258 26.39 -22.36 -7.14
N THR A 259 27.56 -22.55 -6.53
CA THR A 259 28.03 -23.89 -6.17
C THR A 259 27.17 -24.57 -5.11
N LYS A 260 26.54 -23.82 -4.20
CA LYS A 260 25.58 -24.38 -3.23
C LYS A 260 24.30 -24.80 -3.94
N GLU A 261 23.74 -23.94 -4.78
CA GLU A 261 22.52 -24.23 -5.55
C GLU A 261 22.72 -25.45 -6.45
N MET A 262 23.84 -25.51 -7.19
CA MET A 262 24.20 -26.66 -8.01
C MET A 262 24.31 -27.96 -7.18
N LYS A 263 24.89 -27.90 -5.97
CA LYS A 263 24.96 -29.07 -5.07
C LYS A 263 23.57 -29.49 -4.59
N GLU A 264 22.70 -28.55 -4.28
CA GLU A 264 21.31 -28.80 -3.87
C GLU A 264 20.48 -29.39 -5.02
N GLU A 265 20.65 -28.90 -6.24
CA GLU A 265 20.05 -29.47 -7.44
C GLU A 265 20.52 -30.91 -7.67
N VAL A 266 21.82 -31.17 -7.59
CA VAL A 266 22.35 -32.54 -7.72
C VAL A 266 21.79 -33.44 -6.61
N ARG A 267 21.71 -32.93 -5.37
CA ARG A 267 21.16 -33.67 -4.23
C ARG A 267 19.68 -33.99 -4.41
N THR A 268 18.88 -33.03 -4.86
CA THR A 268 17.44 -33.22 -5.13
C THR A 268 17.23 -34.16 -6.31
N ARG A 269 17.95 -33.97 -7.43
CA ARG A 269 17.94 -34.90 -8.58
C ARG A 269 18.35 -36.31 -8.19
N ARG A 270 19.35 -36.49 -7.33
CA ARG A 270 19.76 -37.82 -6.84
C ARG A 270 18.69 -38.48 -5.97
N ARG A 271 18.01 -37.72 -5.10
CA ARG A 271 16.96 -38.23 -4.20
C ARG A 271 15.65 -38.51 -4.92
N LEU A 272 15.20 -37.57 -5.74
CA LEU A 272 13.89 -37.61 -6.40
C LEU A 272 13.94 -38.24 -7.78
N GLY A 273 15.08 -38.16 -8.49
CA GLY A 273 15.26 -38.74 -9.82
C GLY A 273 14.87 -40.23 -9.94
N PRO A 274 15.27 -41.12 -9.01
CA PRO A 274 14.82 -42.52 -9.06
C PRO A 274 13.34 -42.71 -8.68
N MET A 275 12.76 -41.77 -7.93
CA MET A 275 11.33 -41.81 -7.56
C MET A 275 10.44 -41.27 -8.68
N LEU A 276 10.95 -40.35 -9.49
CA LEU A 276 10.22 -39.70 -10.58
C LEU A 276 10.41 -40.47 -11.89
N LYS A 277 9.46 -41.34 -12.22
CA LYS A 277 9.40 -41.98 -13.55
C LYS A 277 9.12 -40.92 -14.62
N LYS A 278 9.98 -40.83 -15.64
CA LYS A 278 9.74 -39.96 -16.81
C LYS A 278 8.62 -40.55 -17.65
N ILE A 279 7.43 -39.96 -17.58
CA ILE A 279 6.29 -40.32 -18.43
C ILE A 279 6.48 -39.59 -19.78
N PRO A 280 6.39 -40.28 -20.93
CA PRO A 280 6.48 -39.63 -22.24
C PRO A 280 5.35 -38.62 -22.39
N VAL A 281 5.61 -37.55 -23.16
CA VAL A 281 4.66 -36.43 -23.33
C VAL A 281 3.29 -36.91 -23.77
N GLN A 282 3.23 -37.89 -24.68
CA GLN A 282 1.99 -38.52 -25.16
C GLN A 282 1.17 -39.14 -24.02
N ARG A 283 1.77 -40.00 -23.20
CA ARG A 283 1.09 -40.62 -22.04
C ARG A 283 0.69 -39.60 -20.98
N LYS A 284 1.50 -38.54 -20.80
CA LYS A 284 1.16 -37.45 -19.89
C LYS A 284 -0.05 -36.67 -20.40
N GLU A 285 -0.08 -36.39 -21.70
CA GLU A 285 -1.24 -35.81 -22.35
C GLU A 285 -2.43 -36.73 -22.18
N GLU A 286 -2.37 -38.01 -22.54
CA GLU A 286 -3.45 -38.99 -22.36
C GLU A 286 -3.98 -39.04 -20.93
N GLN A 287 -3.09 -39.07 -19.93
CA GLN A 287 -3.47 -38.99 -18.51
C GLN A 287 -4.18 -37.67 -18.19
N TRP A 288 -3.64 -36.54 -18.66
CA TRP A 288 -4.28 -35.24 -18.49
C TRP A 288 -5.63 -35.16 -19.21
N TRP A 289 -5.76 -35.71 -20.41
CA TRP A 289 -7.03 -35.84 -21.13
C TRP A 289 -8.00 -36.67 -20.30
N SER A 290 -7.58 -37.83 -19.78
CA SER A 290 -8.42 -38.69 -18.95
C SER A 290 -8.88 -38.00 -17.67
N GLU A 291 -7.99 -37.30 -16.96
CA GLU A 291 -8.29 -36.51 -15.75
C GLU A 291 -9.25 -35.35 -16.05
N MET A 292 -9.07 -34.68 -17.19
CA MET A 292 -9.92 -33.56 -17.62
C MET A 292 -11.29 -34.01 -18.15
N THR A 293 -11.38 -35.24 -18.67
CA THR A 293 -12.64 -35.86 -19.11
C THR A 293 -13.36 -36.57 -17.96
N GLN A 294 -12.67 -36.89 -16.86
CA GLN A 294 -13.27 -37.49 -15.67
C GLN A 294 -14.23 -36.48 -15.02
N GLY A 295 -15.53 -36.77 -15.07
CA GLY A 295 -16.60 -35.87 -14.64
C GLY A 295 -17.34 -35.14 -15.77
N LEU A 296 -17.04 -35.44 -17.05
CA LEU A 296 -17.81 -35.00 -18.23
C LEU A 296 -18.57 -36.15 -18.92
N ALA A 297 -18.53 -37.35 -18.36
CA ALA A 297 -19.39 -38.45 -18.83
C ALA A 297 -20.79 -38.27 -18.20
N ASP A 298 -21.73 -37.78 -19.00
CA ASP A 298 -23.16 -37.97 -18.73
C ASP A 298 -23.46 -39.48 -18.77
N GLU A 299 -24.23 -39.93 -17.79
CA GLU A 299 -24.64 -41.32 -17.56
C GLU A 299 -25.45 -41.88 -18.75
N GLU A 300 -24.87 -42.80 -19.54
CA GLU A 300 -25.64 -43.84 -20.25
C GLU A 300 -24.89 -45.20 -20.19
N GLU A 301 -25.29 -46.00 -19.18
CA GLU A 301 -25.31 -47.49 -19.10
C GLU A 301 -23.98 -48.30 -18.96
N PRO A 302 -24.00 -49.50 -18.33
CA PRO A 302 -24.30 -49.78 -16.92
C PRO A 302 -23.15 -50.52 -16.19
N ALA A 303 -23.16 -50.40 -14.86
CA ALA A 303 -22.65 -51.33 -13.85
C ALA A 303 -21.60 -52.38 -14.28
N LYS A 304 -20.32 -52.06 -14.07
CA LYS A 304 -19.33 -53.05 -13.62
C LYS A 304 -18.66 -52.54 -12.35
N GLU A 305 -18.83 -53.36 -11.33
CA GLU A 305 -18.38 -53.26 -9.96
C GLU A 305 -16.88 -52.91 -9.86
N GLU A 306 -16.58 -51.90 -9.04
CA GLU A 306 -15.73 -51.97 -7.84
C GLU A 306 -15.37 -50.52 -7.46
N GLU A 307 -16.32 -49.83 -6.84
CA GLU A 307 -16.04 -48.58 -6.15
C GLU A 307 -15.31 -48.89 -4.83
N GLU A 308 -13.99 -49.06 -4.91
CA GLU A 308 -13.15 -48.73 -3.76
C GLU A 308 -13.26 -47.21 -3.58
N GLU A 309 -14.21 -46.78 -2.73
CA GLU A 309 -14.32 -45.41 -2.26
C GLU A 309 -13.02 -45.01 -1.56
N VAL A 310 -12.07 -44.47 -2.32
CA VAL A 310 -10.93 -43.73 -1.75
C VAL A 310 -11.52 -42.38 -1.31
N PRO A 311 -11.65 -42.09 0.00
CA PRO A 311 -12.29 -40.87 0.43
C PRO A 311 -11.37 -39.71 0.01
N CYS A 312 -11.81 -38.94 -0.98
CA CYS A 312 -11.14 -37.73 -1.39
C CYS A 312 -11.28 -36.69 -0.26
N ILE A 313 -10.27 -36.64 0.62
CA ILE A 313 -10.23 -35.73 1.76
C ILE A 313 -10.01 -34.31 1.23
N ARG A 314 -11.10 -33.58 1.03
CA ARG A 314 -11.04 -32.13 0.79
C ARG A 314 -10.39 -31.45 1.99
N PRO A 315 -9.47 -30.48 1.81
CA PRO A 315 -8.86 -29.76 2.92
C PRO A 315 -9.95 -28.99 3.69
N THR A 316 -10.33 -29.52 4.85
CA THR A 316 -11.32 -28.88 5.72
C THR A 316 -10.73 -27.62 6.34
N LYS A 317 -11.53 -26.57 6.45
CA LYS A 317 -11.13 -25.30 7.09
C LYS A 317 -10.54 -25.57 8.48
N PRO A 318 -9.48 -24.86 8.90
CA PRO A 318 -8.81 -25.13 10.17
C PRO A 318 -9.78 -25.01 11.34
N LYS A 319 -9.81 -26.05 12.19
CA LYS A 319 -10.71 -26.13 13.36
C LYS A 319 -10.47 -24.96 14.32
N THR A 320 -11.55 -24.33 14.77
CA THR A 320 -11.48 -23.25 15.76
C THR A 320 -10.97 -23.78 17.12
N ARG A 321 -10.44 -22.90 17.99
CA ARG A 321 -9.93 -23.28 19.32
C ARG A 321 -10.96 -24.05 20.15
N LYS A 322 -12.25 -23.66 20.09
CA LYS A 322 -13.35 -24.37 20.76
C LYS A 322 -13.55 -25.78 20.22
N GLN A 323 -13.47 -25.97 18.89
CA GLN A 323 -13.57 -27.30 18.26
C GLN A 323 -12.38 -28.20 18.64
N LYS A 324 -11.16 -27.65 18.75
CA LYS A 324 -9.98 -28.40 19.21
C LYS A 324 -10.13 -28.87 20.66
N ILE A 325 -10.65 -28.02 21.55
CA ILE A 325 -10.90 -28.37 22.95
C ILE A 325 -11.96 -29.48 23.07
N ARG A 326 -13.08 -29.36 22.35
CA ARG A 326 -14.13 -30.40 22.33
C ARG A 326 -13.62 -31.74 21.79
N ALA A 327 -12.84 -31.72 20.69
CA ALA A 327 -12.25 -32.94 20.14
C ALA A 327 -11.27 -33.61 21.11
N LYS A 328 -10.47 -32.82 21.85
CA LYS A 328 -9.57 -33.34 22.88
C LYS A 328 -10.34 -33.97 24.04
N ALA A 329 -11.45 -33.35 24.47
CA ALA A 329 -12.31 -33.89 25.53
C ALA A 329 -12.98 -35.21 25.12
N LEU A 330 -13.53 -35.31 23.91
CA LEU A 330 -14.11 -36.54 23.38
C LEU A 330 -13.07 -37.67 23.29
N LYS A 331 -11.87 -37.36 22.78
CA LYS A 331 -10.77 -38.34 22.70
C LYS A 331 -10.38 -38.86 24.10
N TRP A 332 -10.39 -38.01 25.11
CA TRP A 332 -10.14 -38.41 26.50
C TRP A 332 -11.24 -39.32 27.05
N GLN A 333 -12.51 -39.03 26.76
CA GLN A 333 -13.64 -39.87 27.16
C GLN A 333 -13.57 -41.25 26.50
N ASP A 334 -13.24 -41.32 25.20
CA ASP A 334 -13.10 -42.59 24.49
C ASP A 334 -11.95 -43.44 25.03
N MET A 335 -10.80 -42.82 25.31
CA MET A 335 -9.67 -43.50 25.95
C MET A 335 -10.06 -44.05 27.33
N ARG A 336 -10.82 -43.29 28.12
CA ARG A 336 -11.32 -43.73 29.43
C ARG A 336 -12.30 -44.90 29.27
N ARG A 337 -13.18 -44.86 28.29
CA ARG A 337 -14.13 -45.95 27.98
C ARG A 337 -13.40 -47.22 27.53
N LYS A 338 -12.36 -47.10 26.70
CA LYS A 338 -11.52 -48.24 26.28
C LYS A 338 -10.80 -48.87 27.47
N LYS A 339 -10.16 -48.06 28.32
CA LYS A 339 -9.52 -48.55 29.55
C LYS A 339 -10.50 -49.28 30.48
N LEU A 340 -11.72 -48.76 30.65
CA LEU A 340 -12.75 -49.43 31.44
C LEU A 340 -13.19 -50.75 30.81
N LYS A 341 -13.30 -50.83 29.49
CA LYS A 341 -13.59 -52.09 28.79
C LYS A 341 -12.45 -53.10 28.92
N GLU A 342 -11.20 -52.66 28.80
CA GLU A 342 -10.01 -53.50 29.00
C GLU A 342 -9.93 -54.00 30.44
N ALA A 343 -10.18 -53.14 31.43
CA ALA A 343 -10.25 -53.55 32.84
C ALA A 343 -11.36 -54.56 33.09
N LYS A 344 -12.56 -54.36 32.50
CA LYS A 344 -13.66 -55.34 32.57
C LYS A 344 -13.30 -56.66 31.91
N LYS A 345 -12.66 -56.64 30.73
CA LYS A 345 -12.18 -57.87 30.06
C LYS A 345 -11.16 -58.61 30.92
N ARG A 346 -10.20 -57.90 31.50
CA ARG A 346 -9.22 -58.49 32.42
C ARG A 346 -9.86 -59.09 33.66
N LEU A 347 -10.87 -58.43 34.25
CA LEU A 347 -11.60 -59.01 35.37
C LEU A 347 -12.36 -60.28 34.96
N LEU A 348 -12.94 -60.29 33.76
CA LEU A 348 -13.67 -61.44 33.21
C LEU A 348 -12.76 -62.58 32.71
N GLU A 349 -11.44 -62.34 32.60
CA GLU A 349 -10.42 -63.36 32.33
C GLU A 349 -9.89 -64.00 33.63
N PHE A 350 -10.22 -63.42 34.79
CA PHE A 350 -9.83 -63.92 36.11
C PHE A 350 -10.97 -64.66 36.84
N ASP A 351 -12.23 -64.41 36.46
CA ASP A 351 -13.39 -65.24 36.79
C ASP A 351 -13.51 -66.42 35.80
#